data_AF-A0A1N6GWW4-F1
#
_entry.id   AF-A0A1N6GWW4-F1
#
_cell.length_a   1.000
_cell.length_b   1.000
_cell.length_c   1.000
_cell.angle_alpha   90.00
_cell.angle_beta   90.00
_cell.angle_gamma   90.00
#
_symmetry.space_group_name_H-M   'P 1'
#
loop_
_entity.id
_entity.type
_entity.pdbx_description
1 polymer ?
#
loop_
_entity_poly.entity_id
_entity_poly.type
_entity_poly.pdbx_seq_one_letter_code
_entity_poly.pdbx_strand_id
1 'polypeptide(L)' 'MNQGIEMADNEQKITIDGTEYPLSSLSDEAKTQITNLRFVDNEIAQLKAKLAIASTAKLTYQAALKNALPKDTP' A
#
# COMPACT_ATOMS: atom_id res chain seq x y z
N MET A 1 28.51 11.56 -43.18
CA MET A 1 29.02 10.60 -42.17
C MET A 1 27.93 10.43 -41.13
N ASN A 2 27.55 9.18 -40.90
CA ASN A 2 26.46 8.75 -40.04
C ASN A 2 26.87 8.87 -38.57
N GLN A 3 26.07 9.56 -37.75
CA GLN A 3 25.91 9.30 -36.32
C GLN A 3 24.39 9.39 -36.13
N GLY A 4 23.65 8.28 -36.13
CA GLY A 4 23.79 7.18 -35.19
C GLY A 4 22.92 7.53 -33.99
N ILE A 5 21.63 7.18 -34.08
CA ILE A 5 20.58 7.52 -33.13
C ILE A 5 20.92 6.95 -31.75
N GLU A 6 21.25 7.78 -30.77
CA GLU A 6 21.23 7.39 -29.36
C GLU A 6 19.79 7.47 -28.85
N MET A 7 18.97 6.45 -29.16
CA MET A 7 17.79 6.14 -28.34
C MET A 7 18.32 5.47 -27.07
N ALA A 8 18.75 6.25 -26.09
CA ALA A 8 19.08 5.70 -24.78
C ALA A 8 17.79 5.19 -24.13
N ASP A 9 17.75 3.87 -23.90
CA ASP A 9 16.73 3.11 -23.18
C ASP A 9 16.23 3.85 -21.93
N ASN A 10 15.06 4.47 -22.01
CA ASN A 10 14.23 4.76 -20.83
C ASN A 10 13.15 3.67 -20.72
N GLU A 11 13.60 2.43 -20.67
CA GLU A 11 12.73 1.29 -20.51
C GLU A 11 12.18 1.29 -19.07
N GLN A 12 10.86 1.38 -18.91
CA GLN A 12 10.24 1.35 -17.59
C GLN A 12 10.54 0.01 -16.92
N LYS A 13 11.13 0.05 -15.73
CA LYS A 13 11.42 -1.14 -14.92
C LYS A 13 10.49 -1.24 -13.73
N ILE A 14 10.21 -2.46 -13.32
CA ILE A 14 9.48 -2.78 -12.10
C ILE A 14 10.28 -3.78 -11.27
N THR A 15 10.30 -3.58 -9.95
CA THR A 15 10.89 -4.53 -9.01
C THR A 15 9.83 -5.51 -8.55
N ILE A 16 10.06 -6.81 -8.75
CA ILE A 16 9.22 -7.92 -8.28
C ILE A 16 10.13 -8.82 -7.45
N ASP A 17 9.78 -9.05 -6.19
CA ASP A 17 10.56 -9.85 -5.23
C ASP A 17 12.05 -9.46 -5.14
N GLY A 18 12.32 -8.15 -5.20
CA GLY A 18 13.68 -7.60 -5.12
C GLY A 18 14.50 -7.70 -6.42
N THR A 19 13.93 -8.23 -7.49
CA THR A 19 14.57 -8.31 -8.82
C THR A 19 13.95 -7.29 -9.77
N GLU A 20 14.77 -6.55 -10.51
CA GLU A 20 14.31 -5.61 -11.54
C GLU A 20 13.99 -6.32 -12.85
N TYR A 21 12.83 -6.02 -13.41
CA TYR A 21 12.40 -6.49 -14.73
C TYR A 21 12.03 -5.31 -15.61
N PRO A 22 12.48 -5.30 -16.88
CA PRO A 22 11.89 -4.45 -17.90
C PRO A 22 10.40 -4.73 -18.04
N LEU A 23 9.56 -3.70 -18.01
CA LEU A 23 8.10 -3.85 -18.17
C LEU A 23 7.74 -4.44 -19.53
N SER A 24 8.51 -4.13 -20.57
CA SER A 24 8.42 -4.67 -21.93
C SER A 24 8.62 -6.20 -21.98
N SER A 25 9.47 -6.74 -21.09
CA SER A 25 9.81 -8.17 -21.04
C SER A 25 8.76 -9.03 -20.36
N LEU A 26 7.77 -8.41 -19.71
CA LEU A 26 6.70 -9.11 -19.00
C LEU A 26 5.55 -9.46 -19.94
N SER A 27 4.91 -10.62 -19.71
CA SER A 27 3.69 -11.00 -20.41
C SER A 27 2.52 -10.08 -20.05
N ASP A 28 1.49 -10.07 -20.88
CA ASP A 28 0.30 -9.26 -20.63
C ASP A 28 -0.49 -9.75 -19.41
N GLU A 29 -0.45 -11.06 -19.15
CA GLU A 29 -0.97 -11.65 -17.92
C GLU A 29 -0.21 -11.12 -16.70
N ALA A 30 1.12 -11.08 -16.75
CA ALA A 30 1.95 -10.56 -15.65
C ALA A 30 1.65 -9.08 -15.37
N LYS A 31 1.54 -8.25 -16.40
CA LYS A 31 1.15 -6.83 -16.28
C LYS A 31 -0.25 -6.67 -15.67
N THR A 32 -1.19 -7.54 -16.05
CA THR A 32 -2.54 -7.58 -15.48
C THR A 32 -2.49 -7.90 -13.98
N GLN A 33 -1.73 -8.92 -13.58
CA GLN A 33 -1.60 -9.27 -12.17
C GLN A 33 -0.94 -8.17 -11.35
N ILE A 34 0.08 -7.49 -11.88
CA ILE A 34 0.71 -6.32 -11.22
C ILE A 34 -0.34 -5.22 -10.96
N THR A 35 -1.21 -4.96 -11.93
CA THR A 35 -2.28 -3.96 -11.78
C THR A 35 -3.28 -4.38 -10.70
N ASN A 36 -3.70 -5.64 -10.70
CA ASN A 36 -4.60 -6.18 -9.68
C ASN A 36 -3.97 -6.12 -8.28
N LEU A 37 -2.70 -6.48 -8.14
CA LEU A 37 -1.98 -6.41 -6.85
C LEU A 37 -1.92 -4.97 -6.33
N ARG A 38 -1.56 -4.01 -7.17
CA ARG A 38 -1.55 -2.59 -6.79
C ARG A 38 -2.93 -2.10 -6.34
N PHE A 39 -3.99 -2.56 -6.99
CA PHE A 39 -5.36 -2.24 -6.59
C PHE A 39 -5.67 -2.80 -5.19
N VAL A 40 -5.37 -4.08 -4.96
CA VAL A 40 -5.62 -4.74 -3.67
C VAL A 40 -4.77 -4.12 -2.55
N ASP A 41 -3.51 -3.76 -2.82
CA ASP A 41 -2.64 -3.10 -1.85
C ASP A 41 -3.20 -1.74 -1.40
N ASN A 42 -3.76 -0.97 -2.35
CA ASN A 42 -4.42 0.29 -2.03
C ASN A 42 -5.67 0.08 -1.16
N GLU A 43 -6.47 -0.95 -1.45
CA GLU A 43 -7.64 -1.30 -0.63
C GLU A 43 -7.23 -1.73 0.79
N ILE A 44 -6.16 -2.52 0.92
CA ILE A 44 -5.59 -2.90 2.22
C ILE A 44 -5.13 -1.66 2.99
N ALA A 45 -4.46 -0.71 2.34
CA ALA A 45 -4.02 0.53 2.96
C ALA A 45 -5.21 1.36 3.47
N GLN A 46 -6.29 1.48 2.67
CA GLN A 46 -7.52 2.16 3.09
C GLN A 46 -8.18 1.49 4.29
N LEU A 47 -8.26 0.16 4.30
CA LEU A 47 -8.82 -0.60 5.43
C LEU A 47 -8.00 -0.40 6.70
N LYS A 48 -6.67 -0.38 6.61
CA LYS A 48 -5.78 -0.07 7.74
C LYS A 48 -6.03 1.34 8.29
N ALA A 49 -6.24 2.33 7.42
CA ALA A 49 -6.57 3.69 7.84
C ALA A 49 -7.91 3.74 8.60
N LYS A 50 -8.96 3.08 8.08
CA LYS A 50 -10.26 2.95 8.75
C LYS A 50 -10.14 2.26 10.11
N LEU A 51 -9.34 1.19 10.19
CA LEU A 51 -9.07 0.47 11.43
C LEU A 51 -8.37 1.36 12.47
N ALA A 52 -7.41 2.18 12.04
CA ALA A 52 -6.72 3.12 12.94
C ALA A 52 -7.70 4.16 13.53
N ILE A 53 -8.57 4.73 12.69
CA ILE A 53 -9.62 5.67 13.15
C ILE A 53 -10.54 4.99 14.18
N ALA A 54 -11.05 3.81 13.86
CA ALA A 54 -11.93 3.05 14.75
C ALA A 54 -11.24 2.69 16.08
N SER A 55 -9.94 2.35 16.03
CA SER A 55 -9.15 2.02 17.21
C SER A 55 -8.98 3.22 18.13
N THR A 56 -8.72 4.41 17.59
CA THR A 56 -8.67 5.66 18.37
C THR A 56 -10.01 5.95 19.06
N ALA A 57 -11.12 5.85 18.33
CA ALA A 57 -12.45 6.03 18.91
C ALA A 57 -12.73 5.03 20.04
N LYS A 58 -12.39 3.75 19.83
CA LYS A 58 -12.50 2.70 20.85
C LYS A 58 -11.72 3.05 22.11
N LEU A 59 -10.46 3.48 22.00
CA LEU A 59 -9.63 3.86 23.14
C LEU A 59 -10.23 5.05 23.90
N THR A 60 -10.74 6.06 23.19
CA THR A 60 -11.42 7.21 23.79
C THR A 60 -12.65 6.78 24.60
N TYR A 61 -13.49 5.91 24.03
CA TYR A 61 -14.69 5.42 24.72
C TYR A 61 -14.34 4.53 25.91
N GLN A 62 -13.30 3.70 25.82
CA GLN A 62 -12.80 2.92 26.94
C GLN A 62 -12.33 3.82 28.10
N ALA A 63 -11.61 4.90 27.80
CA ALA A 63 -11.18 5.87 28.81
C ALA A 63 -12.38 6.60 29.45
N ALA A 64 -13.35 7.04 28.64
CA ALA A 64 -14.57 7.67 29.12
C ALA A 64 -15.37 6.74 30.04
N LEU A 65 -15.52 5.47 29.65
CA LEU A 65 -16.18 4.45 30.46
C LEU A 65 -15.46 4.29 31.81
N LYS A 66 -14.13 4.12 31.80
CA LYS A 66 -13.32 3.99 33.03
C LYS A 66 -13.53 5.16 33.98
N ASN A 67 -13.66 6.38 33.46
CA ASN A 67 -13.91 7.57 34.27
C ASN A 67 -15.33 7.66 34.82
N ALA A 68 -16.30 7.03 34.16
CA ALA A 68 -17.70 7.00 34.57
C ALA A 68 -18.02 5.88 35.57
N LEU A 69 -17.12 4.90 35.75
CA LEU A 69 -17.31 3.84 36.74
C LEU A 69 -17.23 4.41 38.17
N PRO A 70 -18.00 3.87 39.12
CA PRO A 70 -17.87 4.21 40.53
C PRO A 70 -16.42 4.00 40.97
N LYS A 71 -15.85 4.99 41.65
CA LYS A 71 -14.57 4.80 42.33
C LYS A 71 -14.90 4.19 43.68
N ASP A 72 -14.35 3.01 43.96
CA ASP A 72 -14.43 2.43 45.31
C ASP A 72 -13.94 3.50 46.28
N THR A 73 -14.87 3.98 47.08
CA THR A 73 -14.61 4.94 48.15
C THR A 73 -14.40 4.09 49.40
N PRO A 74 -13.23 4.17 50.07
CA PRO A 74 -13.01 3.43 51.31
C PRO A 74 -13.97 3.87 52.42
#